data_AF-V5TEH0-F1
#
_entry.id   AF-V5TEH0-F1
#
_cell.length_a   1.000
_cell.length_b   1.000
_cell.length_c   1.000
_cell.angle_alpha   90.00
_cell.angle_beta   90.00
_cell.angle_gamma   90.00
#
_symmetry.space_group_name_H-M   'P 1'
#
loop_
_entity.id
_entity.type
_entity.pdbx_description
1 polymer ?
#
loop_
_entity_poly.entity_id
_entity_poly.type
_entity_poly.pdbx_seq_one_letter_code
_entity_poly.pdbx_strand_id
1 'polypeptide(L)'
;KVDEYLKDLKDVVNVITNNEDILNVLKHPEISTSRKKDIFTEIFKDKVDDEILSFLLVLIDKDRILYLREKLKEMEKIYLEKNNMILANVKTVIPLLKEEKEELIKKLENKYNKTIILEE
;
A
#
# COMPACT_ATOMS: atom_id res chain seq x y z
N LYS A 1 -9.51 -3.59 -12.05
CA LYS A 1 -9.24 -2.17 -11.74
C LYS A 1 -8.87 -1.93 -10.29
N VAL A 2 -9.72 -2.15 -9.27
CA VAL A 2 -9.31 -1.87 -7.87
C VAL A 2 -8.11 -2.71 -7.42
N ASP A 3 -8.09 -4.00 -7.74
CA ASP A 3 -6.96 -4.88 -7.42
C ASP A 3 -5.66 -4.46 -8.11
N GLU A 4 -5.77 -4.04 -9.37
CA GLU A 4 -4.68 -3.53 -10.21
C GLU A 4 -4.13 -2.23 -9.65
N TYR A 5 -4.99 -1.27 -9.30
CA TYR A 5 -4.60 -0.02 -8.66
C TYR A 5 -3.93 -0.26 -7.30
N LEU A 6 -4.42 -1.25 -6.54
CA LEU A 6 -3.82 -1.58 -5.26
C LEU A 6 -2.42 -2.16 -5.45
N LYS A 7 -2.26 -3.05 -6.44
CA LYS A 7 -0.96 -3.62 -6.80
C LYS A 7 0.00 -2.53 -7.28
N ASP A 8 -0.40 -1.69 -8.22
CA ASP A 8 0.43 -0.60 -8.74
C ASP A 8 0.85 0.36 -7.62
N LEU A 9 -0.08 0.73 -6.73
CA LEU A 9 0.23 1.60 -5.59
C LEU A 9 1.20 0.93 -4.60
N LYS A 10 1.09 -0.38 -4.37
CA LYS A 10 2.05 -1.16 -3.57
C LYS A 10 3.44 -1.13 -4.20
N ASP A 11 3.53 -1.38 -5.50
CA ASP A 11 4.79 -1.41 -6.23
C ASP A 11 5.46 -0.03 -6.22
N VAL A 12 4.70 1.04 -6.45
CA VAL A 12 5.18 2.43 -6.33
C VAL A 12 5.71 2.73 -4.93
N VAL A 13 4.93 2.41 -3.89
CA VAL A 13 5.37 2.63 -2.49
C VAL A 13 6.66 1.86 -2.23
N ASN A 14 6.76 0.59 -2.66
CA ASN A 14 7.97 -0.21 -2.47
C ASN A 14 9.18 0.41 -3.18
N VAL A 15 9.04 0.87 -4.42
CA VAL A 15 10.12 1.53 -5.17
C VAL A 15 10.59 2.81 -4.46
N ILE A 16 9.66 3.65 -4.01
CA ILE A 16 10.00 4.89 -3.30
C ILE A 16 10.66 4.58 -1.95
N THR A 17 10.15 3.61 -1.20
CA THR A 17 10.63 3.35 0.18
C THR A 17 11.98 2.63 0.18
N ASN A 18 12.27 1.82 -0.84
CA ASN A 18 13.53 1.06 -0.95
C ASN A 18 14.63 1.81 -1.71
N ASN A 19 14.36 3.03 -2.19
CA ASN A 19 15.34 3.84 -2.91
C ASN A 19 15.57 5.18 -2.19
N GLU A 20 16.70 5.28 -1.51
CA GLU A 20 17.07 6.48 -0.74
C GLU A 20 17.21 7.73 -1.62
N ASP A 21 17.67 7.59 -2.87
CA ASP A 21 17.81 8.72 -3.79
C ASP A 21 16.46 9.35 -4.11
N ILE A 22 15.43 8.52 -4.35
CA ILE A 22 14.06 9.01 -4.57
C ILE A 22 13.54 9.74 -3.33
N LEU A 23 13.77 9.18 -2.13
CA LEU A 23 13.37 9.83 -0.88
C LEU A 23 14.09 11.16 -0.66
N ASN A 24 15.38 11.23 -0.97
CA ASN A 24 16.17 12.44 -0.87
C ASN A 24 15.64 13.51 -1.83
N VAL A 25 15.33 13.14 -3.09
CA VAL A 25 14.71 14.04 -4.06
C VAL A 25 13.37 14.58 -3.55
N LEU A 26 12.52 13.71 -2.98
CA LEU A 26 11.23 14.11 -2.45
C LEU A 26 11.35 15.08 -1.27
N LYS A 27 12.32 14.86 -0.38
CA LYS A 27 12.55 15.70 0.81
C LYS A 27 13.32 16.97 0.51
N HIS A 28 14.01 17.05 -0.63
CA HIS A 28 14.84 18.20 -0.94
C HIS A 28 13.99 19.46 -1.20
N PRO A 29 14.20 20.56 -0.46
CA PRO A 29 13.41 21.78 -0.60
C PRO A 29 13.73 22.55 -1.87
N GLU A 30 14.97 22.48 -2.38
CA GLU A 30 15.39 23.22 -3.58
C GLU A 30 14.97 22.55 -4.90
N ILE A 31 14.53 21.28 -4.85
CA ILE A 31 14.02 20.62 -6.05
C ILE A 31 12.58 21.08 -6.25
N SER A 32 12.34 21.77 -7.36
CA SER A 32 11.02 22.29 -7.70
C SER A 32 10.00 21.16 -7.85
N THR A 33 8.74 21.47 -7.54
CA THR A 33 7.61 20.55 -7.75
C THR A 33 7.57 20.04 -9.19
N SER A 34 7.81 20.90 -10.18
CA SER A 34 7.88 20.51 -11.60
C SER A 34 8.95 19.44 -11.82
N ARG A 35 10.15 19.63 -11.29
CA ARG A 35 11.24 18.66 -11.47
C ARG A 35 10.93 17.33 -10.79
N LYS A 36 10.30 17.34 -9.62
CA LYS A 36 9.82 16.11 -8.95
C LYS A 36 8.81 15.36 -9.83
N LYS A 37 7.87 16.07 -10.46
CA LYS A 37 6.88 15.49 -11.38
C LYS A 37 7.52 14.86 -12.62
N ASP A 38 8.51 15.52 -13.20
CA ASP A 38 9.23 14.99 -14.37
C ASP A 38 9.92 13.67 -14.02
N ILE A 39 10.65 13.63 -12.90
CA ILE A 39 11.33 12.42 -12.39
C ILE A 39 10.31 11.29 -12.17
N PHE A 40 9.18 11.58 -11.53
CA PHE A 40 8.15 10.55 -11.28
C PHE A 40 7.50 10.06 -12.56
N THR A 41 7.27 10.95 -13.52
CA THR A 41 6.76 10.58 -14.84
C THR A 41 7.76 9.67 -15.55
N GLU A 42 9.05 10.01 -15.59
CA GLU A 42 10.09 9.17 -16.20
C GLU A 42 10.21 7.79 -15.55
N ILE A 43 10.05 7.70 -14.22
CA ILE A 43 10.19 6.44 -13.48
C ILE A 43 8.99 5.53 -13.69
N PHE A 44 7.77 6.06 -13.63
CA PHE A 44 6.53 5.27 -13.51
C PHE A 44 5.66 5.24 -14.76
N LYS A 45 5.88 6.13 -15.74
CA LYS A 45 5.15 6.09 -17.01
C LYS A 45 5.30 4.73 -17.68
N ASP A 46 4.20 4.23 -18.26
CA ASP A 46 4.07 2.93 -18.92
C ASP A 46 4.35 1.71 -18.00
N LYS A 47 4.55 1.92 -16.69
CA LYS A 47 4.76 0.86 -15.69
C LYS A 47 3.59 0.70 -14.72
N VAL A 48 2.78 1.75 -14.57
CA VAL A 48 1.57 1.78 -13.74
C VAL A 48 0.44 2.39 -14.56
N ASP A 49 -0.79 2.15 -14.13
CA ASP A 49 -1.98 2.78 -14.72
C ASP A 49 -1.89 4.32 -14.70
N ASP A 50 -2.40 4.97 -15.77
CA ASP A 50 -2.37 6.42 -15.95
C ASP A 50 -3.09 7.18 -14.82
N GLU A 51 -4.13 6.59 -14.23
CA GLU A 51 -4.84 7.18 -13.08
C GLU A 51 -3.96 7.15 -11.81
N ILE A 52 -3.16 6.09 -11.62
CA ILE A 52 -2.19 6.00 -10.52
C ILE A 52 -1.09 7.04 -10.72
N LEU A 53 -0.52 7.14 -11.92
CA LEU A 53 0.49 8.15 -12.21
C LEU A 53 -0.07 9.56 -11.95
N SER A 54 -1.27 9.85 -12.44
CA SER A 54 -1.95 11.13 -12.21
C SER A 54 -2.14 11.42 -10.72
N PHE A 55 -2.51 10.41 -9.92
CA PHE A 55 -2.63 10.53 -8.47
C PHE A 55 -1.29 10.88 -7.80
N LEU A 56 -0.18 10.24 -8.20
CA LEU A 56 1.15 10.56 -7.67
C LEU A 56 1.54 12.01 -7.98
N LEU A 57 1.28 12.47 -9.19
CA LEU A 57 1.56 13.84 -9.61
C LEU A 57 0.76 14.87 -8.80
N VAL A 58 -0.50 14.57 -8.48
CA VAL A 58 -1.33 15.41 -7.59
C VAL A 58 -0.77 15.42 -6.17
N LEU A 59 -0.28 14.29 -5.66
CA LEU A 59 0.33 14.23 -4.33
C LEU A 59 1.61 15.05 -4.25
N ILE A 60 2.40 15.09 -5.33
CA ILE A 60 3.58 15.96 -5.43
C ILE A 60 3.15 17.44 -5.45
N ASP A 61 2.13 17.80 -6.22
CA ASP A 61 1.59 19.18 -6.26
C ASP A 61 1.10 19.67 -4.89
N LYS A 62 0.57 18.76 -4.07
CA LYS A 62 0.03 19.07 -2.74
C LYS A 62 1.04 18.88 -1.62
N ASP A 63 2.29 18.55 -1.93
CA ASP A 63 3.35 18.25 -0.95
C ASP A 63 2.97 17.12 0.03
N ARG A 64 2.19 16.13 -0.44
CA ARG A 64 1.66 15.01 0.35
C ARG A 64 2.26 13.66 -0.04
N ILE A 65 3.21 13.65 -0.98
CA ILE A 65 3.82 12.42 -1.51
C ILE A 65 4.56 11.63 -0.45
N LEU A 66 5.16 12.29 0.57
CA LEU A 66 5.87 11.60 1.65
C LEU A 66 4.98 10.70 2.50
N TYR A 67 3.67 10.96 2.54
CA TYR A 67 2.74 10.08 3.26
C TYR A 67 2.04 9.07 2.34
N LEU A 68 2.58 8.76 1.15
CA LEU A 68 1.98 7.81 0.21
C LEU A 68 1.70 6.45 0.86
N ARG A 69 2.61 5.96 1.71
CA ARG A 69 2.46 4.70 2.44
C ARG A 69 1.21 4.67 3.33
N GLU A 70 0.83 5.79 3.94
CA GLU A 70 -0.38 5.86 4.76
C GLU A 70 -1.64 5.78 3.89
N LYS A 71 -1.65 6.43 2.71
CA LYS A 71 -2.77 6.32 1.76
C LYS A 71 -2.93 4.90 1.25
N LEU A 72 -1.83 4.20 1.00
CA LEU A 72 -1.87 2.78 0.63
C LEU A 72 -2.55 1.95 1.72
N LYS A 73 -2.21 2.14 3.00
CA LYS A 73 -2.86 1.43 4.12
C LYS A 73 -4.37 1.67 4.18
N GLU A 74 -4.80 2.91 3.98
CA GLU A 74 -6.24 3.23 3.93
C GLU A 74 -6.92 2.58 2.72
N MET A 75 -6.25 2.54 1.56
CA MET A 75 -6.77 1.85 0.39
C MET A 75 -6.88 0.32 0.62
N GLU A 76 -5.90 -0.30 1.28
CA GLU A 76 -5.97 -1.70 1.69
C GLU A 76 -7.15 -1.96 2.63
N LYS A 77 -7.38 -1.08 3.60
CA LYS A 77 -8.51 -1.18 4.52
C LYS A 77 -9.84 -1.12 3.78
N ILE A 78 -10.01 -0.13 2.89
CA ILE A 78 -11.22 0.01 2.06
C ILE A 78 -11.41 -1.24 1.18
N TYR A 79 -10.33 -1.78 0.64
CA TYR A 79 -10.36 -3.01 -0.15
C TYR A 79 -10.82 -4.22 0.66
N LEU A 80 -10.28 -4.41 1.87
CA LEU A 80 -10.69 -5.49 2.78
C LEU A 80 -12.16 -5.36 3.16
N GLU A 81 -12.60 -4.17 3.54
CA GLU A 81 -13.99 -3.90 3.90
C GLU A 81 -14.94 -4.22 2.74
N LYS A 82 -14.61 -3.79 1.51
CA LYS A 82 -15.40 -4.04 0.30
C LYS A 82 -15.53 -5.52 -0.03
N ASN A 83 -14.49 -6.30 0.24
CA ASN A 83 -14.48 -7.74 -0.01
C ASN A 83 -14.97 -8.56 1.19
N ASN A 84 -15.53 -7.92 2.22
CA ASN A 84 -15.98 -8.56 3.45
C ASN A 84 -14.89 -9.41 4.13
N MET A 85 -13.66 -8.90 4.09
CA MET A 85 -12.47 -9.52 4.68
C MET A 85 -12.04 -8.77 5.95
N ILE A 86 -11.42 -9.48 6.90
CA ILE A 86 -10.79 -8.90 8.08
C ILE A 86 -9.34 -9.36 8.13
N LEU A 87 -8.43 -8.41 8.34
CA LEU A 87 -7.04 -8.68 8.69
C LEU A 87 -6.94 -8.91 10.22
N ALA A 88 -6.59 -10.12 10.61
CA ALA A 88 -6.38 -10.51 12.00
C ALA A 88 -4.87 -10.55 12.31
N ASN A 89 -4.38 -9.54 13.02
CA ASN A 89 -3.01 -9.51 13.54
C ASN A 89 -2.92 -10.34 14.83
N VAL A 90 -2.24 -11.48 14.78
CA VAL A 90 -2.15 -12.46 15.87
C VAL A 90 -0.75 -12.46 16.45
N LYS A 91 -0.61 -11.98 17.69
CA LYS A 91 0.68 -11.96 18.39
C LYS A 91 0.80 -13.17 19.32
N THR A 92 1.76 -14.05 19.05
CA THR A 92 2.06 -15.22 19.88
C THR A 92 3.52 -15.24 20.32
N VAL A 93 3.83 -15.97 21.40
CA VAL A 93 5.22 -16.15 21.87
C VAL A 93 5.96 -17.20 21.05
N ILE A 94 5.23 -18.17 20.52
CA ILE A 94 5.72 -19.26 19.68
C ILE A 94 4.91 -19.22 18.39
N PRO A 95 5.54 -19.46 17.22
CA PRO A 95 4.81 -19.49 15.97
C PRO A 95 3.70 -20.54 15.97
N LEU A 96 2.53 -20.16 15.44
CA LEU A 96 1.40 -21.08 15.37
C LEU A 96 1.70 -22.21 14.39
N LEU A 97 1.37 -23.43 14.77
CA LEU A 97 1.36 -24.56 13.85
C LEU A 97 0.30 -24.33 12.77
N LYS A 98 0.47 -24.99 11.62
CA LYS A 98 -0.47 -24.85 10.50
C LYS A 98 -1.90 -25.22 10.91
N GLU A 99 -2.07 -26.28 11.69
CA GLU A 99 -3.36 -26.73 12.21
C GLU A 99 -4.00 -25.68 13.14
N GLU A 100 -3.20 -25.05 14.01
CA GLU A 100 -3.67 -24.00 14.94
C GLU A 100 -4.10 -22.74 14.19
N LYS A 101 -3.37 -22.37 13.13
CA LYS A 101 -3.76 -21.25 12.24
C LYS A 101 -5.09 -21.51 11.57
N GLU A 102 -5.27 -22.70 10.99
CA GLU A 102 -6.51 -23.08 10.31
C GLU A 102 -7.70 -23.13 11.29
N GLU A 103 -7.50 -23.64 12.50
CA GLU A 103 -8.55 -23.67 13.53
C GLU A 103 -8.91 -22.25 13.97
N LEU A 104 -7.93 -21.37 14.15
CA LEU A 104 -8.14 -19.98 14.53
C LEU A 104 -8.88 -19.20 13.43
N ILE A 105 -8.48 -19.37 12.16
CA ILE A 105 -9.18 -18.80 11.01
C ILE A 105 -10.66 -19.21 11.03
N LYS A 106 -10.96 -20.51 11.13
CA LYS A 106 -12.35 -21.00 11.18
C LYS A 106 -13.15 -20.41 12.34
N LYS A 107 -12.55 -20.31 13.53
CA LYS A 107 -13.21 -19.70 14.71
C LYS A 107 -13.54 -18.23 14.48
N LEU A 108 -12.60 -17.48 13.89
CA LEU A 108 -12.78 -16.06 13.61
C LEU A 108 -13.78 -15.83 12.46
N GLU A 109 -13.72 -16.64 11.40
CA GLU A 109 -14.68 -16.60 10.29
C GLU A 109 -16.11 -16.81 10.79
N ASN A 110 -16.33 -17.83 11.63
CA ASN A 110 -17.64 -18.10 12.22
C ASN A 110 -18.10 -16.98 13.16
N LYS A 111 -17.20 -16.35 13.91
CA LYS A 111 -17.53 -15.29 14.87
C LYS A 111 -17.90 -13.97 14.17
N TYR A 112 -17.17 -13.61 13.12
CA TYR A 112 -17.32 -12.33 12.44
C TYR A 112 -18.13 -12.39 11.15
N ASN A 113 -18.42 -13.60 10.64
CA ASN A 113 -19.10 -13.84 9.37
C ASN A 113 -18.42 -13.11 8.19
N LYS A 114 -17.08 -13.12 8.21
CA LYS A 114 -16.18 -12.47 7.25
C LYS A 114 -15.00 -13.38 6.98
N THR A 115 -14.39 -13.27 5.80
CA THR A 115 -13.17 -14.00 5.46
C THR A 115 -12.00 -13.45 6.26
N ILE A 116 -11.22 -14.32 6.90
CA ILE A 116 -10.12 -13.90 7.78
C ILE A 116 -8.78 -14.09 7.07
N ILE A 117 -8.03 -13.00 6.97
CA ILE A 117 -6.62 -13.02 6.58
C ILE A 117 -5.80 -12.91 7.86
N LEU A 118 -5.06 -13.95 8.20
CA LEU A 118 -4.25 -13.99 9.42
C LEU A 118 -2.83 -13.50 9.10
N GLU A 119 -2.40 -12.45 9.80
CA GLU A 119 -1.02 -12.00 9.86
C GLU A 119 -0.47 -12.28 11.26
N GLU A 120 0.67 -12.95 11.35
CA GLU A 120 1.35 -13.33 12.60
C GLU A 120 2.62 -12.50 12.79
#